data_AF-A0A1G3LN60-F1
#
_entry.id   AF-A0A1G3LN60-F1
#
_cell.length_a   1.000
_cell.length_b   1.000
_cell.length_c   1.000
_cell.angle_alpha   90.00
_cell.angle_beta   90.00
_cell.angle_gamma   90.00
#
_symmetry.space_group_name_H-M   'P 1'
#
loop_
_entity.id
_entity.type
_entity.pdbx_description
1 polymer ?
#
loop_
_entity_poly.entity_id
_entity_poly.type
_entity_poly.pdbx_seq_one_letter_code
_entity_poly.pdbx_strand_id
1 'polypeptide(L)'
;MNQQRRDGELLSRYVDFRGLRLRSIEESATEMGVTLNQAIGARRAFLWKELDFWLDVDTDPMTWDVLCVPMFWKIIDEIHRLQVDFFWKNKPTSRNEVTPEMKQRAKDYPVTTLIQFDKGKALAFCHTDKTPSLTYFAKKNVASCFVCNKRFDPIDILMLRDGYSFHGAIRALQ
;
A
#
# COMPACT_ATOMS: atom_id res chain seq x y z
N MET A 1 -28.37 -18.32 -45.17
CA MET A 1 -27.14 -17.68 -44.64
C MET A 1 -26.51 -18.67 -43.67
N ASN A 2 -25.29 -19.15 -43.96
CA ASN A 2 -24.76 -20.41 -43.42
C ASN A 2 -24.36 -20.28 -41.94
N GLN A 3 -24.82 -21.20 -41.07
CA GLN A 3 -24.59 -21.19 -39.62
C GLN A 3 -23.10 -21.05 -39.28
N GLN A 4 -22.23 -21.77 -40.00
CA GLN A 4 -20.77 -21.72 -39.87
C GLN A 4 -20.14 -20.34 -40.14
N ARG A 5 -20.77 -19.47 -40.95
CA ARG A 5 -20.30 -18.09 -41.15
C ARG A 5 -20.63 -17.20 -39.95
N ARG A 6 -21.76 -17.43 -39.29
CA ARG A 6 -22.14 -16.69 -38.07
C ARG A 6 -21.24 -17.08 -36.89
N ASP A 7 -20.93 -18.37 -36.76
CA ASP A 7 -20.07 -18.87 -35.69
C ASP A 7 -18.62 -18.37 -35.86
N GLY A 8 -18.12 -18.28 -37.10
CA GLY A 8 -16.80 -17.70 -37.41
C GLY A 8 -16.69 -16.19 -37.16
N GLU A 9 -17.75 -15.42 -37.38
CA GLU A 9 -17.80 -13.98 -37.04
C GLU A 9 -17.95 -13.74 -35.54
N LEU A 10 -18.69 -14.59 -34.81
CA LEU A 10 -18.71 -14.55 -33.35
C LEU A 10 -17.31 -14.82 -32.81
N LEU A 11 -16.68 -15.90 -33.25
CA LEU A 11 -15.34 -16.30 -32.82
C LEU A 11 -14.31 -15.19 -33.03
N SER A 12 -14.28 -14.54 -34.20
CA SER A 12 -13.28 -13.49 -34.47
C SER A 12 -13.45 -12.23 -33.61
N ARG A 13 -14.67 -11.92 -33.16
CA ARG A 13 -14.94 -10.83 -32.20
C ARG A 13 -14.47 -11.14 -30.77
N TYR A 14 -14.42 -12.41 -30.38
CA TYR A 14 -14.02 -12.83 -29.02
C TYR A 14 -12.50 -13.01 -28.85
N VAL A 15 -11.73 -13.13 -29.94
CA VAL A 15 -10.26 -13.27 -29.84
C VAL A 15 -9.55 -11.96 -29.45
N ASP A 16 -10.11 -10.77 -29.75
CA ASP A 16 -9.51 -9.46 -29.42
C ASP A 16 -10.12 -8.79 -28.17
N PHE A 17 -10.48 -9.58 -27.15
CA PHE A 17 -10.85 -9.03 -25.85
C PHE A 17 -9.58 -8.70 -25.05
N ARG A 18 -9.02 -7.50 -25.30
CA ARG A 18 -7.99 -6.92 -24.42
C ARG A 18 -8.71 -6.30 -23.24
N GLY A 19 -8.60 -6.90 -22.06
CA GLY A 19 -9.17 -6.36 -20.83
C GLY A 19 -8.83 -4.87 -20.67
N LEU A 20 -9.81 -4.06 -20.29
CA LEU A 20 -9.63 -2.62 -20.17
C LEU A 20 -8.68 -2.32 -19.01
N ARG A 21 -7.63 -1.53 -19.29
CA ARG A 21 -6.75 -1.01 -18.24
C ARG A 21 -7.51 0.04 -17.43
N LEU A 22 -7.22 0.16 -16.13
CA LEU A 22 -7.82 1.18 -15.25
C LEU A 22 -7.75 2.58 -15.85
N ARG A 23 -6.62 2.93 -16.49
CA ARG A 23 -6.43 4.21 -17.18
C ARG A 23 -7.47 4.47 -18.27
N SER A 24 -7.82 3.44 -19.04
CA SER A 24 -8.85 3.56 -20.08
C SER A 24 -10.25 3.76 -19.48
N ILE A 25 -10.52 3.15 -18.33
CA ILE A 25 -11.79 3.36 -17.60
C ILE A 25 -11.85 4.78 -17.03
N GLU A 26 -10.73 5.32 -16.54
CA GLU A 26 -10.62 6.70 -16.07
C GLU A 26 -10.87 7.72 -17.18
N GLU A 27 -10.29 7.51 -18.36
CA GLU A 27 -10.52 8.33 -19.55
C GLU A 27 -12.00 8.33 -19.93
N SER A 28 -12.61 7.15 -20.07
CA SER A 28 -14.04 7.04 -20.39
C SER A 28 -14.94 7.61 -19.28
N ALA A 29 -14.59 7.45 -18.00
CA ALA A 29 -15.34 8.04 -16.89
C ALA A 29 -15.37 9.57 -16.99
N THR A 30 -14.22 10.16 -17.34
CA THR A 30 -14.07 11.61 -17.52
C THR A 30 -14.90 12.10 -18.71
N GLU A 31 -14.84 11.42 -19.85
CA GLU A 31 -15.63 11.73 -21.04
C GLU A 31 -17.15 11.67 -20.77
N MET A 32 -17.58 10.70 -19.97
CA MET A 32 -19.00 10.51 -19.61
C MET A 32 -19.47 11.40 -18.45
N GLY A 33 -18.59 12.20 -17.84
CA GLY A 33 -18.92 13.05 -16.70
C GLY A 33 -19.33 12.26 -15.45
N VAL A 34 -18.84 11.03 -15.28
CA VAL A 34 -19.10 10.17 -14.13
C VAL A 34 -17.84 9.98 -13.28
N THR A 35 -18.02 9.66 -12.00
CA THR A 35 -16.86 9.34 -11.15
C THR A 35 -16.24 8.01 -11.55
N LEU A 36 -14.94 7.85 -11.30
CA LEU A 36 -14.23 6.58 -11.49
C LEU A 36 -14.91 5.42 -10.74
N ASN A 37 -15.44 5.67 -9.53
CA ASN A 37 -16.16 4.68 -8.74
C ASN A 37 -17.43 4.19 -9.45
N GLN A 38 -18.19 5.12 -10.06
CA GLN A 38 -19.39 4.77 -10.84
C GLN A 38 -19.02 4.00 -12.10
N ALA A 39 -17.97 4.40 -12.82
CA ALA A 39 -17.50 3.70 -14.01
C ALA A 39 -17.02 2.28 -13.71
N ILE A 40 -16.22 2.08 -12.64
CA ILE A 40 -15.78 0.76 -12.20
C ILE A 40 -16.98 -0.09 -11.74
N GLY A 41 -17.92 0.50 -11.01
CA GLY A 41 -19.15 -0.18 -10.59
C GLY A 41 -19.97 -0.67 -11.78
N ALA A 42 -20.17 0.19 -12.78
CA ALA A 42 -20.86 -0.16 -14.01
C ALA A 42 -20.12 -1.26 -14.81
N ARG A 43 -18.79 -1.17 -14.94
CA ARG A 43 -17.98 -2.19 -15.63
C ARG A 43 -18.05 -3.54 -14.91
N ARG A 44 -17.97 -3.55 -13.58
CA ARG A 44 -18.14 -4.78 -12.78
C ARG A 44 -19.52 -5.40 -12.99
N ALA A 45 -20.58 -4.59 -12.93
CA ALA A 45 -21.94 -5.07 -13.16
C ALA A 45 -22.12 -5.68 -14.56
N PHE A 46 -21.48 -5.08 -15.58
CA PHE A 46 -21.44 -5.64 -16.93
C PHE A 46 -20.69 -6.99 -16.97
N LEU A 47 -19.49 -7.05 -16.40
CA LEU A 47 -18.67 -8.28 -16.38
C LEU A 47 -19.36 -9.43 -15.65
N TRP A 48 -20.09 -9.15 -14.56
CA TRP A 48 -20.90 -10.18 -13.88
C TRP A 48 -22.02 -10.71 -14.76
N LYS A 49 -22.74 -9.85 -15.48
CA LYS A 49 -23.77 -10.29 -16.44
C LYS A 49 -23.18 -11.10 -17.59
N GLU A 50 -21.99 -10.73 -18.04
CA GLU A 50 -21.26 -11.49 -19.06
C GLU A 50 -20.85 -12.87 -18.53
N LEU A 51 -20.38 -12.93 -17.28
CA LEU A 51 -20.07 -14.20 -16.61
C LEU A 51 -21.30 -15.10 -16.50
N ASP A 52 -22.44 -14.55 -16.04
CA ASP A 52 -23.71 -15.29 -15.92
C ASP A 52 -24.13 -15.85 -17.28
N PHE A 53 -24.04 -15.03 -18.35
CA PHE A 53 -24.30 -15.48 -19.71
C PHE A 53 -23.45 -16.70 -20.06
N TRP A 54 -22.14 -16.64 -19.80
CA TRP A 54 -21.22 -17.76 -20.10
C TRP A 54 -21.48 -19.01 -19.26
N LEU A 55 -21.98 -18.87 -18.03
CA LEU A 55 -22.36 -20.00 -17.19
C LEU A 55 -23.65 -20.69 -17.65
N ASP A 56 -24.57 -19.91 -18.24
CA ASP A 56 -25.86 -20.40 -18.73
C ASP A 56 -25.82 -20.96 -20.17
N VAL A 57 -24.69 -20.84 -20.89
CA VAL A 57 -24.58 -21.39 -22.24
C VAL A 57 -24.48 -22.93 -22.18
N ASP A 58 -25.59 -23.60 -22.48
CA ASP A 58 -25.62 -25.03 -22.76
C ASP A 58 -24.86 -25.31 -24.07
N THR A 59 -23.58 -25.66 -23.91
CA THR A 59 -22.66 -25.96 -25.01
C THR A 59 -22.20 -27.39 -24.91
N ASP A 60 -21.88 -28.00 -26.05
CA ASP A 60 -21.22 -29.30 -26.02
C ASP A 60 -19.89 -29.19 -25.24
N PRO A 61 -19.42 -30.27 -24.58
CA PRO A 61 -18.24 -30.23 -23.73
C PRO A 61 -16.97 -29.72 -24.43
N MET A 62 -16.84 -29.92 -25.75
CA MET A 62 -15.67 -29.50 -26.51
C MET A 62 -15.68 -27.97 -26.72
N THR A 63 -16.84 -27.37 -26.92
CA THR A 63 -17.02 -25.93 -27.03
C THR A 63 -16.82 -25.22 -25.69
N TRP A 64 -17.26 -25.84 -24.60
CA TRP A 64 -17.04 -25.31 -23.25
C TRP A 64 -15.56 -25.13 -22.92
N ASP A 65 -14.74 -26.16 -23.14
CA ASP A 65 -13.31 -26.14 -22.80
C ASP A 65 -12.49 -25.18 -23.67
N VAL A 66 -12.87 -25.02 -24.94
CA VAL A 66 -12.10 -24.21 -25.91
C VAL A 66 -12.47 -22.73 -25.87
N LEU A 67 -13.74 -22.40 -25.59
CA LEU A 67 -14.24 -21.02 -25.68
C LEU A 67 -14.72 -20.47 -24.34
N CYS A 68 -15.59 -21.21 -23.64
CA CYS A 68 -16.22 -20.71 -22.41
C CYS A 68 -15.20 -20.59 -21.27
N VAL A 69 -14.35 -21.60 -21.06
CA VAL A 69 -13.34 -21.58 -19.98
C VAL A 69 -12.35 -20.42 -20.12
N PRO A 70 -11.72 -20.16 -21.30
CA PRO A 70 -10.84 -19.01 -21.45
C PRO A 70 -11.55 -17.66 -21.28
N MET A 71 -12.78 -17.52 -21.75
CA MET A 71 -13.56 -16.28 -21.57
C MET A 71 -13.94 -16.06 -20.11
N PHE A 72 -14.37 -17.11 -19.42
CA PHE A 72 -14.63 -17.11 -17.98
C PHE A 72 -13.42 -16.61 -17.20
N TRP A 73 -12.24 -17.18 -17.43
CA TRP A 73 -11.02 -16.76 -16.74
C TRP A 73 -10.64 -15.31 -17.03
N LYS A 74 -10.82 -14.83 -18.26
CA LYS A 74 -10.55 -13.43 -18.62
C LYS A 74 -11.46 -12.45 -17.86
N ILE A 75 -12.76 -12.78 -17.75
CA ILE A 75 -13.73 -11.97 -17.03
C ILE A 75 -13.38 -11.91 -15.54
N ILE A 76 -13.09 -13.07 -14.93
CA ILE A 76 -12.67 -13.16 -13.52
C ILE A 76 -11.38 -12.37 -13.28
N ASP A 77 -10.39 -12.50 -14.15
CA ASP A 77 -9.12 -11.77 -14.06
C ASP A 77 -9.32 -10.25 -14.17
N GLU A 78 -10.21 -9.79 -15.05
CA GLU A 78 -10.58 -8.37 -15.12
C GLU A 78 -11.30 -7.89 -13.85
N ILE A 79 -12.29 -8.63 -13.34
CA ILE A 79 -12.97 -8.29 -12.08
C ILE A 79 -11.95 -8.19 -10.94
N HIS A 80 -11.06 -9.17 -10.82
CA HIS A 80 -10.05 -9.21 -9.78
C HIS A 80 -9.08 -8.02 -9.91
N ARG A 81 -8.58 -7.73 -11.11
CA ARG A 81 -7.75 -6.54 -11.36
C ARG A 81 -8.43 -5.25 -10.95
N LEU A 82 -9.69 -5.05 -11.37
CA LEU A 82 -10.46 -3.85 -11.01
C LEU A 82 -10.64 -3.72 -9.50
N GLN A 83 -10.85 -4.83 -8.80
CA GLN A 83 -10.94 -4.82 -7.34
C GLN A 83 -9.61 -4.47 -6.67
N VAL A 84 -8.52 -5.08 -7.12
CA VAL A 84 -7.17 -4.87 -6.57
C VAL A 84 -6.71 -3.43 -6.81
N ASP A 85 -6.77 -2.95 -8.05
CA ASP A 85 -6.33 -1.59 -8.41
C ASP A 85 -7.15 -0.53 -7.69
N PHE A 86 -8.47 -0.72 -7.62
CA PHE A 86 -9.36 0.15 -6.86
C PHE A 86 -9.02 0.16 -5.36
N PHE A 87 -8.78 -1.02 -4.79
CA PHE A 87 -8.43 -1.17 -3.38
C PHE A 87 -7.10 -0.49 -3.05
N TRP A 88 -6.07 -0.66 -3.89
CA TRP A 88 -4.78 -0.01 -3.67
C TRP A 88 -4.85 1.51 -3.83
N LYS A 89 -5.60 2.00 -4.83
CA LYS A 89 -5.77 3.44 -5.07
C LYS A 89 -6.58 4.12 -3.95
N ASN A 90 -7.58 3.43 -3.40
CA ASN A 90 -8.43 3.92 -2.33
C ASN A 90 -8.05 3.38 -0.95
N LYS A 91 -6.86 2.77 -0.81
CA LYS A 91 -6.39 2.29 0.48
C LYS A 91 -6.33 3.51 1.39
N PRO A 92 -7.13 3.56 2.49
CA PRO A 92 -7.03 4.67 3.42
C PRO A 92 -5.57 4.72 3.85
N THR A 93 -4.92 5.88 3.70
CA THR A 93 -3.64 6.12 4.33
C THR A 93 -3.87 5.83 5.80
N SER A 94 -3.34 4.70 6.24
CA SER A 94 -3.69 4.16 7.55
C SER A 94 -3.44 5.26 8.60
N ARG A 95 -4.20 5.26 9.71
CA ARG A 95 -3.96 6.08 10.93
C ARG A 95 -2.52 5.98 11.51
N ASN A 96 -1.65 5.27 10.82
CA ASN A 96 -0.26 5.00 11.10
C ASN A 96 0.71 5.89 10.32
N GLU A 97 0.25 6.76 9.43
CA GLU A 97 1.12 7.65 8.68
C GLU A 97 1.76 8.68 9.61
N VAL A 98 3.07 8.60 9.76
CA VAL A 98 3.84 9.58 10.51
C VAL A 98 4.04 10.80 9.61
N THR A 99 3.46 11.92 10.00
CA THR A 99 3.63 13.17 9.24
C THR A 99 5.01 13.80 9.50
N PRO A 100 5.51 14.66 8.59
CA PRO A 100 6.73 15.43 8.81
C PRO A 100 6.70 16.23 10.13
N GLU A 101 5.54 16.77 10.50
CA GLU A 101 5.33 17.55 11.72
C GLU A 101 5.43 16.66 12.96
N MET A 102 4.87 15.44 12.92
CA MET A 102 5.02 14.46 14.00
C MET A 102 6.49 14.11 14.22
N LYS A 103 7.23 13.89 13.13
CA LYS A 103 8.68 13.61 13.18
C LYS A 103 9.45 14.78 13.77
N GLN A 104 9.12 16.01 13.39
CA GLN A 104 9.78 17.20 13.93
C GLN A 104 9.51 17.35 15.44
N ARG A 105 8.24 17.23 15.88
CA ARG A 105 7.89 17.24 17.32
C ARG A 105 8.65 16.17 18.11
N ALA A 106 8.76 14.96 17.56
CA ALA A 106 9.50 13.88 18.21
C ALA A 106 10.99 14.20 18.34
N LYS A 107 11.60 14.91 17.38
CA LYS A 107 13.00 15.37 17.48
C LYS A 107 13.19 16.51 18.49
N ASP A 108 12.16 17.32 18.68
CA ASP A 108 12.17 18.45 19.62
C ASP A 108 11.86 18.01 21.07
N TYR A 109 11.42 16.76 21.27
CA TYR A 109 11.16 16.19 22.59
C TYR A 109 12.43 16.21 23.47
N PRO A 110 12.41 16.75 24.69
CA PRO A 110 13.64 16.93 25.47
C PRO A 110 14.38 15.60 25.75
N VAL A 111 15.65 15.48 25.35
CA VAL A 111 16.44 14.28 25.65
C VAL A 111 16.59 14.04 27.17
N THR A 112 16.55 15.11 27.96
CA THR A 112 16.65 15.05 29.42
C THR A 112 15.45 14.43 30.13
N THR A 113 14.29 14.33 29.48
CA THR A 113 13.16 13.56 30.03
C THR A 113 13.28 12.07 29.72
N LEU A 114 14.06 11.70 28.68
CA LEU A 114 14.33 10.31 28.36
C LEU A 114 15.51 9.76 29.16
N ILE A 115 16.57 10.55 29.36
CA ILE A 115 17.80 10.13 30.03
C ILE A 115 18.12 11.09 31.15
N GLN A 116 18.35 10.55 32.35
CA GLN A 116 18.83 11.32 33.47
C GLN A 116 20.34 11.53 33.37
N PHE A 117 20.77 12.79 33.36
CA PHE A 117 22.18 13.18 33.39
C PHE A 117 22.56 13.68 34.77
N ASP A 118 23.62 13.13 35.36
CA ASP A 118 24.26 13.65 36.56
C ASP A 118 25.54 14.40 36.17
N LYS A 119 25.68 15.65 36.61
CA LYS A 119 26.80 16.56 36.24
C LYS A 119 27.06 16.60 34.72
N GLY A 120 25.99 16.54 33.92
CA GLY A 120 26.05 16.56 32.45
C GLY A 120 26.47 15.25 31.79
N LYS A 121 26.60 14.15 32.56
CA LYS A 121 26.96 12.82 32.07
C LYS A 121 25.91 11.77 32.43
N ALA A 122 25.82 10.72 31.63
CA ALA A 122 24.99 9.56 31.90
C ALA A 122 25.72 8.28 31.47
N LEU A 123 25.24 7.13 31.98
CA LEU A 123 25.63 5.84 31.46
C LEU A 123 25.14 5.71 30.01
N ALA A 124 25.99 5.20 29.14
CA ALA A 124 25.64 5.02 27.75
C ALA A 124 24.89 3.70 27.56
N PHE A 125 23.76 3.74 26.86
CA PHE A 125 23.01 2.54 26.46
C PHE A 125 23.61 1.85 25.23
N CYS A 126 24.55 2.48 24.53
CA CYS A 126 25.08 2.02 23.24
C CYS A 126 26.31 1.10 23.36
N HIS A 127 26.78 0.81 24.57
CA HIS A 127 27.84 -0.15 24.88
C HIS A 127 27.73 -0.58 26.36
N THR A 128 28.48 -1.60 26.76
CA THR A 128 28.34 -2.27 28.07
C THR A 128 29.30 -1.76 29.16
N ASP A 129 29.96 -0.61 28.96
CA ASP A 129 30.84 -0.01 29.97
C ASP A 129 30.02 0.62 31.11
N LYS A 130 30.56 0.53 32.33
CA LYS A 130 29.98 1.12 33.55
C LYS A 130 30.46 2.56 33.78
N THR A 131 31.35 3.07 32.94
CA THR A 131 31.84 4.46 33.02
C THR A 131 30.88 5.42 32.29
N PRO A 132 30.38 6.50 32.95
CA PRO A 132 29.54 7.49 32.29
C PRO A 132 30.28 8.20 31.14
N SER A 133 29.85 7.91 29.91
CA SER A 133 30.46 8.41 28.67
C SER A 133 29.46 9.09 27.74
N LEU A 134 28.19 9.14 28.13
CA LEU A 134 27.14 9.85 27.42
C LEU A 134 27.04 11.29 27.94
N THR A 135 27.03 12.28 27.06
CA THR A 135 26.93 13.69 27.43
C THR A 135 25.81 14.37 26.66
N TYR A 136 25.04 15.21 27.35
CA TYR A 136 23.95 15.97 26.77
C TYR A 136 24.44 17.27 26.10
N PHE A 137 24.02 17.49 24.86
CA PHE A 137 24.30 18.71 24.09
C PHE A 137 23.01 19.53 23.93
N ALA A 138 22.75 20.40 24.90
CA ALA A 138 21.51 21.18 24.99
C ALA A 138 21.14 21.96 23.72
N LYS A 139 22.13 22.59 23.04
CA LYS A 139 21.88 23.39 21.83
C LYS A 139 21.29 22.60 20.66
N LYS A 140 21.47 21.28 20.65
CA LYS A 140 21.03 20.40 19.56
C LYS A 140 19.99 19.38 20.00
N ASN A 141 19.63 19.37 21.28
CA ASN A 141 18.77 18.35 21.89
C ASN A 141 19.23 16.91 21.55
N VAL A 142 20.51 16.62 21.73
CA VAL A 142 21.07 15.27 21.48
C VAL A 142 21.96 14.80 22.62
N ALA A 143 22.04 13.49 22.80
CA ALA A 143 23.06 12.85 23.62
C ALA A 143 24.21 12.36 22.72
N SER A 144 25.46 12.51 23.13
CA SER A 144 26.61 11.93 22.42
C SER A 144 27.41 11.01 23.33
N CYS A 145 27.77 9.85 22.82
CA CYS A 145 28.70 8.94 23.48
C CYS A 145 30.11 9.18 22.95
N PHE A 146 31.06 9.55 23.82
CA PHE A 146 32.44 9.82 23.42
C PHE A 146 33.24 8.55 23.08
N VAL A 147 32.86 7.40 23.65
CA VAL A 147 33.51 6.11 23.38
C VAL A 147 33.11 5.57 22.00
N CYS A 148 31.81 5.61 21.69
CA CYS A 148 31.30 5.11 20.41
C CYS A 148 31.36 6.14 19.28
N ASN A 149 31.65 7.41 19.58
CA ASN A 149 31.57 8.54 18.67
C ASN A 149 30.21 8.65 17.94
N LYS A 150 29.12 8.33 18.65
CA LYS A 150 27.74 8.37 18.13
C LYS A 150 26.92 9.44 18.84
N ARG A 151 25.96 10.01 18.10
CA ARG A 151 24.97 10.96 18.61
C ARG A 151 23.58 10.34 18.50
N PHE A 152 22.72 10.68 19.44
CA PHE A 152 21.38 10.12 19.58
C PHE A 152 20.40 11.27 19.81
N ASP A 153 19.47 11.42 18.89
CA ASP A 153 18.28 12.24 19.09
C ASP A 153 17.23 11.46 19.91
N PRO A 154 16.11 12.08 20.33
CA PRO A 154 15.08 11.41 21.12
C PRO A 154 14.53 10.12 20.48
N ILE A 155 14.45 10.09 19.15
CA ILE A 155 13.95 8.95 18.39
C ILE A 155 14.99 7.83 18.45
N ASP A 156 16.27 8.15 18.20
CA ASP A 156 17.38 7.19 18.29
C ASP A 156 17.46 6.54 19.67
N ILE A 157 17.22 7.31 20.73
CA ILE A 157 17.23 6.83 22.12
C ILE A 157 16.16 5.75 22.32
N LEU A 158 14.90 6.02 21.96
CA LEU A 158 13.83 5.02 22.12
C LEU A 158 14.06 3.78 21.24
N MET A 159 14.60 3.97 20.03
CA MET A 159 14.89 2.85 19.13
C MET A 159 15.99 1.94 19.69
N LEU A 160 17.10 2.52 20.14
CA LEU A 160 18.28 1.74 20.55
C LEU A 160 18.20 1.23 21.99
N ARG A 161 17.63 2.02 22.91
CA ARG A 161 17.51 1.65 24.31
C ARG A 161 16.30 0.75 24.56
N ASP A 162 15.16 1.10 23.96
CA ASP A 162 13.86 0.50 24.29
C ASP A 162 13.30 -0.40 23.17
N GLY A 163 14.00 -0.50 22.03
CA GLY A 163 13.63 -1.43 20.95
C GLY A 163 12.43 -0.99 20.11
N TYR A 164 12.03 0.29 20.15
CA TYR A 164 10.95 0.78 19.31
C TYR A 164 11.31 0.74 17.83
N SER A 165 10.32 0.49 16.97
CA SER A 165 10.42 0.82 15.54
C SER A 165 10.43 2.34 15.35
N PHE A 166 10.95 2.83 14.23
CA PHE A 166 10.99 4.27 13.93
C PHE A 166 9.61 4.95 14.07
N HIS A 167 8.57 4.36 13.50
CA HIS A 167 7.20 4.89 13.61
C HIS A 167 6.65 4.77 15.04
N GLY A 168 6.99 3.70 15.76
CA GLY A 168 6.60 3.53 17.16
C GLY A 168 7.22 4.60 18.06
N ALA A 169 8.52 4.86 17.89
CA ALA A 169 9.24 5.88 18.64
C ALA A 169 8.67 7.28 18.41
N ILE A 170 8.37 7.65 17.16
CA ILE A 170 7.77 8.97 16.87
C ILE A 170 6.41 9.12 17.55
N ARG A 171 5.59 8.08 17.59
CA ARG A 171 4.28 8.13 18.26
C ARG A 171 4.36 8.19 19.77
N ALA A 172 5.37 7.56 20.37
CA ALA A 172 5.61 7.62 21.81
C ALA A 172 6.06 9.02 22.28
N LEU A 173 6.52 9.87 21.36
CA LEU A 173 7.06 11.22 21.61
C LEU A 173 6.11 12.35 21.15
N GLN A 174 4.82 12.06 20.97
CA GLN A 174 3.81 13.06 20.59
C GLN A 174 3.20 13.77 21.79
#